data_AF-A0A2E6ZHL5-F1
#
_entry.id   AF-A0A2E6ZHL5-F1
#
_cell.length_a   1.000
_cell.length_b   1.000
_cell.length_c   1.000
_cell.angle_alpha   90.00
_cell.angle_beta   90.00
_cell.angle_gamma   90.00
#
_symmetry.space_group_name_H-M   'P 1'
#
loop_
_entity.id
_entity.type
_entity.pdbx_description
1 polymer ?
#
loop_
_entity_poly.entity_id
_entity_poly.type
_entity_poly.pdbx_seq_one_letter_code
_entity_poly.pdbx_strand_id
1 'polypeptide(L)' 'MDSAKKINLEKSISDLEKLVNELESGDLSLEKAIKKFEEGIKLSRKCQTALKEAEQKIEILLGDDTSEKVTSFIKDGEDS' A
#
# COMPACT_ATOMS: atom_id res chain seq x y z
N MET A 1 -17.95 18.77 -0.33
CA MET A 1 -18.21 17.49 0.36
C MET A 1 -17.17 16.54 -0.21
N ASP A 2 -15.93 16.54 0.30
CA ASP A 2 -14.81 15.90 -0.41
C ASP A 2 -13.97 15.01 0.51
N SER A 3 -14.63 14.37 1.47
CA SER A 3 -14.05 13.26 2.23
C SER A 3 -14.28 11.93 1.50
N ALA A 4 -14.16 11.94 0.16
CA ALA A 4 -14.21 10.74 -0.68
C ALA A 4 -13.05 9.81 -0.30
N LYS A 5 -13.28 9.06 0.77
CA LYS A 5 -12.59 7.84 1.22
C LYS A 5 -11.10 7.82 0.87
N LYS A 6 -10.32 8.78 1.40
CA LYS A 6 -8.87 8.59 1.53
C LYS A 6 -8.69 7.22 2.17
N ILE A 7 -8.09 6.29 1.43
CA ILE A 7 -7.74 4.99 1.97
C ILE A 7 -6.91 5.27 3.22
N ASN A 8 -7.38 4.75 4.36
CA ASN A 8 -6.57 4.73 5.56
C ASN A 8 -5.55 3.61 5.36
N LEU A 9 -4.34 3.99 4.98
CA LEU A 9 -3.27 3.05 4.65
C LEU A 9 -2.89 2.21 5.86
N GLU A 10 -2.80 2.83 7.04
CA GLU A 10 -2.49 2.17 8.31
C GLU A 10 -3.49 1.05 8.63
N LYS A 11 -4.79 1.35 8.48
CA LYS A 11 -5.86 0.37 8.63
C LYS A 11 -5.74 -0.75 7.61
N SER A 12 -5.42 -0.42 6.35
CA SER A 12 -5.29 -1.42 5.29
C SER A 12 -4.11 -2.35 5.56
N ILE A 13 -2.97 -1.82 6.02
CA ILE A 13 -1.82 -2.61 6.44
C ILE A 13 -2.20 -3.54 7.61
N SER A 14 -2.88 -3.01 8.64
CA SER A 14 -3.34 -3.83 9.78
C SER A 14 -4.32 -4.93 9.37
N ASP A 15 -5.23 -4.65 8.44
CA ASP A 15 -6.16 -5.65 7.92
C ASP A 15 -5.44 -6.73 7.11
N LEU A 16 -4.35 -6.39 6.40
CA LEU A 16 -3.51 -7.35 5.68
C LEU A 16 -2.72 -8.24 6.64
N GLU A 17 -2.13 -7.68 7.70
CA GLU A 17 -1.42 -8.43 8.74
C GLU A 17 -2.33 -9.47 9.42
N LYS A 18 -3.56 -9.07 9.76
CA LYS A 18 -4.56 -10.00 10.34
C LYS A 18 -4.87 -11.14 9.39
N LEU A 19 -5.03 -10.84 8.11
CA LEU A 19 -5.34 -11.82 7.09
C LEU A 19 -4.18 -12.82 6.90
N VAL A 20 -2.93 -12.34 6.92
CA VAL A 20 -1.74 -13.20 6.90
C VAL A 20 -1.71 -14.10 8.13
N ASN A 21 -1.92 -13.54 9.32
CA ASN A 21 -1.96 -14.33 10.56
C ASN A 21 -3.04 -15.42 10.54
N GLU A 22 -4.22 -15.11 9.99
CA GLU A 22 -5.30 -16.11 9.83
C GLU A 22 -4.93 -17.21 8.81
N LEU A 23 -4.23 -16.87 7.73
CA LEU A 23 -3.75 -17.84 6.74
C LEU A 23 -2.65 -18.74 7.32
N GLU A 24 -1.77 -18.18 8.16
CA GLU A 24 -0.67 -18.90 8.81
C GLU A 24 -1.14 -19.79 9.97
N SER A 25 -2.31 -19.53 10.56
CA SER A 25 -2.86 -20.35 11.65
C SER A 25 -3.19 -21.78 11.21
N GLY A 26 -3.47 -21.99 9.91
CA GLY A 26 -3.78 -23.31 9.36
C GLY A 26 -5.17 -23.86 9.71
N ASP A 27 -5.98 -23.11 10.46
CA ASP A 27 -7.33 -23.53 10.89
C ASP A 27 -8.42 -23.28 9.83
N LEU A 28 -8.04 -22.69 8.69
CA LEU A 28 -8.95 -22.34 7.61
C LEU A 28 -9.20 -23.53 6.69
N SER A 29 -10.46 -23.76 6.33
CA SER A 29 -10.78 -24.63 5.21
C SER A 29 -10.23 -24.05 3.90
N LEU A 30 -9.94 -24.91 2.93
CA LEU A 30 -9.39 -24.50 1.63
C LEU A 30 -10.18 -23.36 0.97
N GLU A 31 -11.51 -23.46 0.96
CA GLU A 31 -12.37 -22.43 0.38
C GLU A 31 -12.24 -21.07 1.11
N LYS A 32 -12.13 -21.09 2.44
CA LYS A 32 -11.92 -19.88 3.23
C LYS A 32 -10.52 -19.30 3.00
N ALA A 33 -9.49 -20.14 2.93
CA ALA A 33 -8.13 -19.72 2.63
C ALA A 33 -8.04 -19.03 1.27
N ILE A 34 -8.71 -19.56 0.24
CA ILE A 34 -8.78 -18.94 -1.09
C ILE A 34 -9.45 -17.57 -1.04
N LYS A 35 -10.60 -17.45 -0.35
CA LYS A 35 -11.31 -16.17 -0.19
C LYS A 35 -10.44 -15.12 0.52
N LYS A 36 -9.78 -15.52 1.60
CA LYS A 36 -8.85 -14.65 2.34
C LYS A 36 -7.68 -14.23 1.45
N PHE A 37 -7.07 -15.15 0.72
CA PHE A 37 -6.01 -14.80 -0.21
C PHE A 37 -6.45 -13.75 -1.26
N GLU A 38 -7.63 -13.92 -1.87
CA GLU A 38 -8.18 -12.93 -2.81
C GLU A 38 -8.40 -11.56 -2.15
N GLU A 39 -8.91 -11.53 -0.92
CA GLU A 39 -9.08 -10.30 -0.14
C GLU A 39 -7.73 -9.61 0.09
N GLY A 40 -6.69 -10.36 0.49
CA GLY A 40 -5.34 -9.86 0.68
C GLY A 40 -4.75 -9.23 -0.59
N ILE A 41 -4.90 -9.89 -1.74
CA ILE A 41 -4.47 -9.36 -3.04
C ILE A 41 -5.21 -8.06 -3.39
N LYS A 42 -6.52 -8.01 -3.19
CA LYS A 42 -7.33 -6.79 -3.43
C LYS A 42 -6.88 -5.65 -2.52
N LEU A 43 -6.57 -5.94 -1.26
CA LEU A 43 -6.12 -4.94 -0.29
C LEU A 43 -4.72 -4.41 -0.64
N SER A 44 -3.79 -5.30 -0.98
CA SER A 44 -2.43 -4.95 -1.38
C SER A 44 -2.43 -4.02 -2.60
N ARG A 45 -3.20 -4.36 -3.64
CA ARG A 45 -3.35 -3.50 -4.84
C ARG A 45 -3.88 -2.12 -4.49
N LYS A 46 -4.88 -2.04 -3.61
CA LYS A 46 -5.43 -0.75 -3.15
C LYS A 46 -4.39 0.10 -2.42
N CYS A 47 -3.55 -0.51 -1.58
CA CYS A 47 -2.46 0.19 -0.90
C CYS A 47 -1.45 0.74 -1.91
N GLN A 48 -1.04 -0.08 -2.88
CA GLN A 48 -0.13 0.34 -3.95
C GLN A 48 -0.70 1.51 -4.77
N THR A 49 -1.99 1.47 -5.12
CA THR A 49 -2.64 2.58 -5.82
C THR A 49 -2.64 3.85 -4.98
N ALA A 50 -2.99 3.76 -3.69
CA ALA A 50 -3.00 4.92 -2.80
C ALA A 50 -1.60 5.54 -2.63
N LEU A 51 -0.55 4.71 -2.53
CA LEU A 51 0.84 5.17 -2.47
C LEU A 51 1.24 5.88 -3.76
N LYS A 52 0.90 5.32 -4.92
CA LYS A 52 1.18 5.93 -6.22
C LYS A 52 0.48 7.28 -6.40
N GLU A 53 -0.78 7.38 -5.97
CA GLU A 53 -1.52 8.65 -5.99
C GLU A 53 -0.88 9.71 -5.07
N ALA A 54 -0.37 9.28 -3.90
CA ALA A 54 0.34 10.17 -2.98
C ALA A 54 1.68 10.65 -3.58
N GLU A 55 2.44 9.75 -4.19
CA GLU A 55 3.70 10.03 -4.90
C GLU A 55 3.48 11.03 -6.03
N GLN A 56 2.53 10.78 -6.92
CA GLN A 56 2.18 11.70 -8.01
C GLN A 56 1.76 13.08 -7.50
N LYS A 57 1.03 13.12 -6.39
CA LYS A 57 0.64 14.40 -5.78
C LYS A 57 1.86 15.16 -5.23
N ILE A 58 2.83 14.45 -4.67
CA ILE A 58 4.09 15.05 -4.21
C ILE A 58 4.87 15.60 -5.41
N GLU A 59 5.00 14.84 -6.50
CA GLU A 59 5.68 15.28 -7.73
C GLU A 59 5.07 16.57 -8.28
N ILE A 60 3.74 16.64 -8.40
CA ILE A 60 3.03 17.84 -8.87
C ILE A 60 3.28 19.05 -7.95
N LEU A 61 3.35 18.85 -6.63
CA LEU A 61 3.59 19.92 -5.66
C LEU A 61 5.03 20.42 -5.66
N LEU A 62 5.98 19.54 -5.97
CA LEU A 62 7.41 19.86 -6.01
C LEU A 62 7.84 20.54 -7.32
N GLY A 63 7.10 20.31 -8.41
CA GLY A 63 7.44 20.81 -9.75
C GLY A 63 8.65 20.10 -10.36
N ASP A 64 8.78 20.15 -11.69
CA ASP A 64 9.75 19.34 -12.46
C ASP A 64 11.21 19.52 -12.00
N ASP A 65 11.63 20.72 -11.59
CA ASP A 65 13.00 21.03 -11.13
C ASP A 65 13.36 20.43 -9.76
N THR A 66 12.36 20.11 -8.92
CA THR A 66 12.60 19.59 -7.55
C THR A 66 12.45 18.06 -7.50
N SER A 67 11.75 17.46 -8.47
CA SER A 67 11.52 16.01 -8.56
C SER A 67 12.82 15.21 -8.78
N GLU A 68 13.74 15.71 -9.61
CA GLU A 68 15.06 15.07 -9.84
C GLU A 68 15.95 15.08 -8.57
N LYS A 69 15.79 16.09 -7.70
CA LYS A 69 16.51 16.13 -6.43
C LYS A 69 15.94 15.15 -5.42
N VAL A 70 14.62 15.02 -5.31
CA VAL A 70 14.01 14.08 -4.35
C VAL A 70 14.28 12.63 -4.72
N THR A 71 14.22 12.28 -6.01
CA THR A 71 14.54 10.92 -6.48
C THR A 71 16.01 10.56 -6.25
N SER A 72 16.94 11.51 -6.37
CA SER A 72 18.36 11.29 -5.99
C SER A 72 18.54 11.14 -4.47
N PHE A 73 17.84 11.94 -3.64
CA PHE A 73 17.87 11.79 -2.18
C PHE A 73 17.35 10.44 -1.67
N ILE A 74 16.34 9.86 -2.32
CA ILE A 74 15.79 8.54 -1.92
C ILE A 74 16.72 7.41 -2.38
N LYS A 75 17.36 7.55 -3.55
CA LYS A 75 18.21 6.51 -4.14
C LYS A 75 19.57 6.37 -3.43
N ASP A 76 20.08 7.45 -2.85
CA ASP A 76 21.33 7.43 -2.07
C ASP A 76 21.19 6.75 -0.69
N GLY A 77 19.97 6.40 -0.27
CA GLY A 77 19.68 5.76 1.02
C GLY A 77 19.56 4.23 1.01
N GLU A 78 19.59 3.57 -0.15
CA GLU A 78 19.45 2.10 -0.28
C GLU A 78 20.77 1.35 -0.49
N ASP A 79 21.91 2.04 -0.62
CA ASP A 79 23.22 1.44 -0.90
C ASP A 79 24.17 1.42 0.33
N SER A 80 23.62 1.28 1.55
CA SER A 80 24.40 1.08 2.78
C SER A 80 23.80 0.03 3.71
#